data_AF-A0A8K1UB36-F1
#
_entry.id   AF-A0A8K1UB36-F1
#
_cell.length_a   1.000
_cell.length_b   1.000
_cell.length_c   1.000
_cell.angle_alpha   90.00
_cell.angle_beta   90.00
_cell.angle_gamma   90.00
#
_symmetry.space_group_name_H-M   'P 1'
#
loop_
_entity.id
_entity.type
_entity.pdbx_description
1 polymer ?
#
loop_
_entity_poly.entity_id
_entity_poly.type
_entity_poly.pdbx_seq_one_letter_code
_entity_poly.pdbx_strand_id
1 'polypeptide(L)'
;MSRIIFLVALGVLTFLLSQSSSVSIANGDMKTKNTDMEIYYNTTSSAGSLASTVMKKIEEELEQAMINCNETYRIEMSYIEALNESGSFPDETDKTPKCYVRCVLESTGVASEDGKYDPAKTAEVFAGERGGRPMDDIQEIAAGCADRQETCKCERAYNYMKCLMETEIRRYQ
;
A
#
# COMPACT_ATOMS: atom_id res chain seq x y z
N MET A 1 -11.63 10.24 53.68
CA MET A 1 -11.25 8.90 54.14
C MET A 1 -9.93 8.54 53.49
N SER A 2 -8.88 8.42 54.30
CA SER A 2 -7.49 8.21 53.90
C SER A 2 -7.01 6.92 54.59
N ARG A 3 -6.44 5.97 53.84
CA ARG A 3 -5.75 4.76 54.35
C ARG A 3 -4.58 4.46 53.41
N ILE A 4 -3.34 4.73 53.83
CA ILE A 4 -2.37 3.76 54.40
C ILE A 4 -1.89 2.77 53.31
N ILE A 5 -0.77 3.07 52.63
CA ILE A 5 0.60 2.54 52.87
C ILE A 5 0.64 1.01 52.97
N PHE A 6 1.19 0.36 51.94
CA PHE A 6 1.93 -0.90 52.09
C PHE A 6 3.16 -0.90 51.17
N LEU A 7 4.32 -0.70 51.80
CA LEU A 7 5.63 -1.08 51.30
C LEU A 7 5.80 -2.59 51.52
N VAL A 8 6.14 -3.35 50.48
CA VAL A 8 6.91 -4.59 50.62
C VAL A 8 7.97 -4.59 49.52
N ALA A 9 9.22 -4.48 49.94
CA ALA A 9 10.41 -4.68 49.14
C ALA A 9 10.94 -6.11 49.32
N LEU A 10 11.76 -6.53 48.35
CA LEU A 10 12.81 -7.55 48.37
C LEU A 10 12.54 -8.96 47.81
N GLY A 11 13.40 -9.33 46.85
CA GLY A 11 13.78 -10.69 46.44
C GLY A 11 13.09 -11.11 45.14
N VAL A 12 13.75 -11.46 44.04
CA VAL A 12 15.06 -12.09 43.88
C VAL A 12 15.55 -11.83 42.45
N LEU A 13 16.81 -11.42 42.35
CA LEU A 13 17.64 -11.44 41.15
C LEU A 13 18.12 -12.88 40.91
N THR A 14 17.65 -13.54 39.86
CA THR A 14 18.39 -14.67 39.23
C THR A 14 18.18 -14.67 37.73
N PHE A 15 19.19 -14.14 37.04
CA PHE A 15 19.62 -14.51 35.70
C PHE A 15 19.84 -16.04 35.65
N LEU A 16 19.45 -16.72 34.56
CA LEU A 16 20.22 -17.78 33.86
C LEU A 16 19.38 -18.45 32.73
N LEU A 17 19.75 -18.08 31.50
CA LEU A 17 20.04 -18.88 30.29
C LEU A 17 19.27 -20.19 29.96
N SER A 18 18.84 -20.24 28.68
CA SER A 18 18.69 -21.40 27.76
C SER A 18 17.61 -22.44 28.12
N GLN A 19 16.76 -22.87 27.20
CA GLN A 19 17.10 -23.60 25.99
C GLN A 19 16.07 -23.39 24.86
N SER A 20 16.57 -23.24 23.64
CA SER A 20 15.82 -23.36 22.39
C SER A 20 15.50 -24.83 22.11
N SER A 21 14.22 -25.17 21.99
CA SER A 21 13.76 -26.48 21.53
C SER A 21 13.92 -26.59 20.02
N SER A 22 14.84 -27.42 19.54
CA SER A 22 14.90 -27.86 18.15
C SER A 22 13.85 -28.97 17.91
N VAL A 23 12.81 -28.65 17.15
CA VAL A 23 11.88 -29.63 16.60
C VAL A 23 12.56 -30.30 15.39
N SER A 24 12.74 -31.62 15.44
CA SER A 24 13.17 -32.42 14.30
C SER A 24 11.92 -32.95 13.58
N ILE A 25 11.71 -32.54 12.31
CA ILE A 25 10.69 -33.15 11.45
C ILE A 25 11.40 -34.03 10.42
N ALA A 26 10.99 -35.30 10.39
CA ALA A 26 11.46 -36.33 9.47
C ALA A 26 11.06 -36.00 8.02
N ASN A 27 12.00 -36.19 7.09
CA ASN A 27 11.76 -36.06 5.66
C ASN A 27 10.93 -37.25 5.14
N GLY A 28 9.76 -36.95 4.59
CA GLY A 28 9.02 -37.82 3.68
C GLY A 28 9.23 -37.37 2.24
N ASP A 29 9.75 -38.26 1.39
CA ASP A 29 9.89 -38.07 -0.04
C ASP A 29 8.52 -37.93 -0.74
N MET A 30 8.28 -36.82 -1.43
CA MET A 30 7.25 -36.75 -2.47
C MET A 30 7.84 -36.14 -3.74
N LYS A 31 8.01 -36.99 -4.76
CA LYS A 31 8.43 -36.64 -6.12
C LYS A 31 7.36 -35.77 -6.79
N THR A 32 7.69 -34.53 -7.12
CA THR A 32 6.92 -33.71 -8.06
C THR A 32 7.61 -33.74 -9.42
N LYS A 33 6.89 -34.15 -10.46
CA LYS A 33 7.32 -34.02 -11.86
C LYS A 33 6.92 -32.63 -12.38
N ASN A 34 7.91 -32.02 -13.02
CA ASN A 34 8.02 -30.72 -13.69
C ASN A 34 6.86 -30.37 -14.67
N THR A 35 6.51 -29.09 -14.82
CA THR A 35 6.60 -28.31 -16.09
C THR A 35 6.40 -26.79 -15.82
N ASP A 36 7.52 -26.06 -15.75
CA ASP A 36 7.84 -24.74 -16.32
C ASP A 36 6.98 -23.48 -16.01
N MET A 37 7.35 -22.78 -14.93
CA MET A 37 7.49 -21.31 -14.87
C MET A 37 8.57 -20.97 -13.85
N GLU A 38 9.81 -20.84 -14.32
CA GLU A 38 10.95 -20.40 -13.52
C GLU A 38 10.85 -18.89 -13.25
N ILE A 39 10.31 -18.49 -12.08
CA ILE A 39 10.82 -17.31 -11.39
C ILE A 39 11.27 -17.75 -9.99
N TYR A 40 12.59 -17.86 -9.91
CA TYR A 40 13.48 -18.24 -8.83
C TYR A 40 13.00 -17.93 -7.40
N TYR A 41 12.47 -18.95 -6.73
CA TYR A 41 12.49 -19.04 -5.27
C TYR A 41 13.26 -20.28 -4.84
N ASN A 42 14.52 -20.08 -4.45
CA ASN A 42 15.24 -21.01 -3.58
C ASN A 42 16.12 -20.25 -2.57
N THR A 43 15.67 -20.29 -1.32
CA THR A 43 16.36 -20.26 -0.02
C THR A 43 17.71 -19.53 0.11
N THR A 44 17.71 -18.38 0.80
CA THR A 44 18.64 -18.08 1.94
C THR A 44 18.26 -16.75 2.61
N SER A 45 17.75 -16.82 3.85
CA SER A 45 17.85 -15.88 5.01
C SER A 45 18.37 -14.43 4.83
N SER A 46 18.01 -13.74 3.75
CA SER A 46 18.35 -12.32 3.46
C SER A 46 17.22 -11.57 2.73
N ALA A 47 16.17 -12.30 2.33
CA ALA A 47 15.05 -11.79 1.53
C ALA A 47 14.18 -10.72 2.23
N GLY A 48 14.14 -10.71 3.58
CA GLY A 48 13.37 -9.72 4.34
C GLY A 48 13.93 -8.28 4.21
N SER A 49 15.24 -8.15 4.03
CA SER A 49 15.90 -6.86 3.90
C SER A 49 15.62 -6.20 2.55
N LEU A 50 15.59 -6.98 1.46
CA LEU A 50 15.36 -6.44 0.13
C LEU A 50 13.90 -6.01 -0.05
N ALA A 51 12.94 -6.85 0.36
CA ALA A 51 11.52 -6.51 0.29
C ALA A 51 11.19 -5.25 1.10
N SER A 52 11.72 -5.13 2.32
CA SER A 52 11.56 -3.92 3.14
C SER A 52 12.18 -2.67 2.50
N THR A 53 13.36 -2.81 1.86
CA THR A 53 14.01 -1.69 1.16
C THR A 53 13.22 -1.25 -0.06
N VAL A 54 12.63 -2.18 -0.81
CA VAL A 54 11.81 -1.88 -1.99
C VAL A 54 10.53 -1.15 -1.59
N MET A 55 9.82 -1.62 -0.55
CA MET A 55 8.60 -0.94 -0.08
C MET A 55 8.89 0.49 0.39
N LYS A 56 9.97 0.68 1.16
CA LYS A 56 10.41 2.02 1.59
C LYS A 56 10.71 2.95 0.41
N LYS A 57 11.34 2.43 -0.64
CA LYS A 57 11.64 3.19 -1.85
C LYS A 57 10.35 3.60 -2.58
N ILE A 58 9.35 2.73 -2.65
CA ILE A 58 8.04 3.04 -3.27
C ILE A 58 7.33 4.14 -2.48
N GLU A 59 7.32 4.05 -1.14
CA GLU A 59 6.74 5.08 -0.27
C GLU A 59 7.43 6.43 -0.45
N GLU A 60 8.76 6.46 -0.48
CA GLU A 60 9.55 7.67 -0.74
C GLU A 60 9.27 8.25 -2.16
N GLU A 61 9.11 7.39 -3.17
CA GLU A 61 8.76 7.82 -4.54
C GLU A 61 7.35 8.43 -4.61
N LEU A 62 6.38 7.85 -3.90
CA LEU A 62 5.01 8.38 -3.81
C LEU A 62 4.99 9.72 -3.07
N GLU A 63 5.67 9.83 -1.92
CA GLU A 63 5.76 11.08 -1.16
C GLU A 63 6.41 12.20 -1.99
N GLN A 64 7.52 11.91 -2.68
CA GLN A 64 8.18 12.86 -3.56
C GLN A 64 7.28 13.27 -4.74
N ALA A 65 6.56 12.33 -5.35
CA ALA A 65 5.59 12.65 -6.39
C ALA A 65 4.50 13.60 -5.87
N MET A 66 3.96 13.34 -4.68
CA MET A 66 2.95 14.19 -4.04
C MET A 66 3.46 15.61 -3.78
N ILE A 67 4.70 15.76 -3.32
CA ILE A 67 5.34 17.07 -3.09
C ILE A 67 5.54 17.82 -4.41
N ASN A 68 6.21 17.17 -5.38
CA ASN A 68 6.55 17.80 -6.67
C ASN A 68 5.30 18.20 -7.46
N CYS A 69 4.27 17.35 -7.45
CA CYS A 69 3.01 17.65 -8.13
C CYS A 69 2.27 18.82 -7.48
N ASN A 70 2.41 19.03 -6.17
CA ASN A 70 1.79 20.15 -5.47
C ASN A 70 2.45 21.50 -5.83
N GLU A 71 3.72 21.51 -6.24
CA GLU A 71 4.38 22.73 -6.71
C GLU A 71 3.71 23.30 -7.98
N THR A 72 3.23 22.41 -8.85
CA THR A 72 2.56 22.75 -10.11
C THR A 72 1.04 22.87 -9.96
N TYR A 73 0.43 21.90 -9.27
CA TYR A 73 -1.01 21.82 -9.05
C TYR A 73 -1.26 21.93 -7.55
N ARG A 74 -1.29 23.18 -7.06
CA ARG A 74 -1.49 23.46 -5.64
C ARG A 74 -2.86 22.99 -5.20
N ILE A 75 -2.89 22.13 -4.20
CA ILE A 75 -4.12 21.63 -3.59
C ILE A 75 -4.11 21.86 -2.08
N GLU A 76 -5.31 21.91 -1.52
CA GLU A 76 -5.51 21.80 -0.08
C GLU A 76 -5.53 20.32 0.31
N MET A 77 -4.98 19.97 1.47
CA MET A 77 -4.92 18.58 1.95
C MET A 77 -6.31 17.94 2.09
N SER A 78 -7.33 18.77 2.34
CA SER A 78 -8.73 18.33 2.45
C SER A 78 -9.24 17.62 1.19
N TYR A 79 -8.69 17.88 0.01
CA TYR A 79 -9.03 17.12 -1.20
C TYR A 79 -8.55 15.68 -1.13
N ILE A 80 -7.35 15.44 -0.60
CA ILE A 80 -6.77 14.09 -0.46
C ILE A 80 -7.46 13.34 0.68
N GLU A 81 -7.71 14.02 1.80
CA GLU A 81 -8.47 13.47 2.93
C GLU A 81 -9.87 13.03 2.49
N ALA A 82 -10.62 13.92 1.82
CA ALA A 82 -11.97 13.61 1.34
C ALA A 82 -11.97 12.48 0.30
N LEU A 83 -10.97 12.44 -0.60
CA LEU A 83 -10.83 11.36 -1.57
C LEU A 83 -10.57 10.02 -0.87
N ASN A 84 -9.67 10.00 0.11
CA ASN A 84 -9.37 8.79 0.87
C ASN A 84 -10.57 8.34 1.71
N GLU A 85 -11.33 9.26 2.31
CA GLU A 85 -12.46 8.93 3.21
C GLU A 85 -13.74 8.58 2.47
N SER A 86 -14.07 9.32 1.42
CA SER A 86 -15.37 9.24 0.72
C SER A 86 -15.28 8.72 -0.71
N GLY A 87 -14.08 8.65 -1.27
CA GLY A 87 -13.87 8.32 -2.68
C GLY A 87 -14.08 9.50 -3.63
N SER A 88 -14.38 10.71 -3.13
CA SER A 88 -14.67 11.88 -3.96
C SER A 88 -14.06 13.17 -3.40
N PHE A 89 -13.81 14.14 -4.29
CA PHE A 89 -13.43 15.49 -3.90
C PHE A 89 -14.61 16.31 -3.37
N PRO A 90 -14.37 17.28 -2.46
CA PRO A 90 -15.42 18.14 -1.93
C PRO A 90 -16.01 19.07 -2.99
N ASP A 91 -15.20 19.54 -3.94
CA ASP A 91 -15.64 20.24 -5.15
C ASP A 91 -15.10 19.54 -6.40
N GLU A 92 -15.95 18.75 -7.05
CA GLU A 92 -15.60 18.06 -8.29
C GLU A 92 -15.62 18.97 -9.53
N THR A 93 -15.95 20.26 -9.39
CA THR A 93 -15.85 21.22 -10.50
C THR A 93 -14.45 21.81 -10.61
N ASP A 94 -13.66 21.78 -9.52
CA ASP A 94 -12.26 22.21 -9.55
C ASP A 94 -11.40 21.17 -10.29
N LYS A 95 -10.73 21.65 -11.33
CA LYS A 95 -9.85 20.84 -12.18
C LYS A 95 -8.46 20.66 -11.58
N THR A 96 -8.01 21.58 -10.72
CA THR A 96 -6.67 21.60 -10.13
C THR A 96 -6.35 20.30 -9.38
N PRO A 97 -7.20 19.83 -8.43
CA PRO A 97 -6.93 18.58 -7.70
C PRO A 97 -7.01 17.33 -8.59
N LYS A 98 -7.79 17.38 -9.68
CA LYS A 98 -7.82 16.29 -10.67
C LYS A 98 -6.52 16.19 -11.45
N CYS A 99 -5.95 17.35 -11.81
CA CYS A 99 -4.64 17.39 -12.48
C CYS A 99 -3.50 17.06 -11.52
N TYR A 100 -3.63 17.36 -10.23
CA TYR A 100 -2.73 16.86 -9.20
C TYR A 100 -2.70 15.33 -9.17
N VAL A 101 -3.87 14.67 -9.10
CA VAL A 101 -3.97 13.20 -9.15
C VAL A 101 -3.30 12.65 -10.42
N ARG A 102 -3.59 13.24 -11.59
CA ARG A 102 -2.91 12.86 -12.83
C ARG A 102 -1.38 12.91 -12.70
N CYS A 103 -0.85 14.02 -12.19
CA CYS A 103 0.59 14.21 -12.04
C CYS A 103 1.21 13.12 -11.15
N VAL A 104 0.57 12.78 -10.02
CA VAL A 104 1.06 11.74 -9.10
C VAL A 104 1.06 10.37 -9.77
N LEU A 105 -0.02 10.02 -10.49
CA LEU A 105 -0.11 8.75 -11.21
C LEU A 105 0.92 8.65 -12.35
N GLU A 106 1.17 9.74 -13.08
CA GLU A 106 2.22 9.76 -14.12
C GLU A 106 3.62 9.66 -13.50
N SER A 107 3.88 10.36 -12.39
CA SER A 107 5.19 10.40 -11.73
C SER A 107 5.58 9.06 -11.10
N THR A 108 4.59 8.28 -10.65
CA THR A 108 4.78 6.95 -10.07
C THR A 108 4.74 5.82 -11.11
N GLY A 109 4.50 6.15 -12.38
CA GLY A 109 4.38 5.19 -13.48
C GLY A 109 3.05 4.42 -13.51
N VAL A 110 2.11 4.74 -12.62
CA VAL A 110 0.76 4.15 -12.62
C VAL A 110 -0.02 4.54 -13.87
N ALA A 111 0.20 5.76 -14.36
CA ALA A 111 -0.36 6.24 -15.61
C ALA A 111 0.75 6.55 -16.62
N SER A 112 0.52 6.16 -17.87
CA SER A 112 1.28 6.71 -18.99
C SER A 112 0.83 8.15 -19.32
N GLU A 113 1.66 8.90 -20.05
CA GLU A 113 1.29 10.25 -20.53
C GLU A 113 0.03 10.22 -21.41
N ASP A 114 -0.21 9.11 -22.11
CA ASP A 114 -1.41 8.88 -22.93
C ASP A 114 -2.64 8.53 -22.09
N GLY A 115 -2.48 8.40 -20.76
CA GLY A 115 -3.51 8.10 -19.77
C GLY A 115 -4.07 6.68 -19.87
N LYS A 116 -3.22 5.70 -20.21
CA LYS A 116 -3.42 4.29 -19.89
C LYS A 116 -2.90 3.99 -18.50
N TYR A 117 -3.62 3.19 -17.73
CA TYR A 117 -3.28 2.80 -16.36
C TYR A 117 -2.66 1.41 -16.31
N ASP A 118 -1.69 1.22 -15.42
CA ASP A 118 -1.04 -0.06 -15.13
C ASP A 118 -1.56 -0.62 -13.79
N PRO A 119 -2.43 -1.65 -13.81
CA PRO A 119 -2.99 -2.22 -12.59
C PRO A 119 -1.95 -2.84 -11.65
N ALA A 120 -0.87 -3.42 -12.20
CA ALA A 120 0.18 -4.01 -11.38
C ALA A 120 0.96 -2.91 -10.67
N LYS A 121 1.29 -1.82 -11.39
CA LYS A 121 1.94 -0.66 -10.79
C LYS A 121 1.05 0.02 -9.75
N THR A 122 -0.27 0.08 -9.98
CA THR A 122 -1.21 0.58 -8.97
C THR A 122 -1.14 -0.25 -7.69
N ALA A 123 -1.13 -1.57 -7.79
CA ALA A 123 -1.02 -2.45 -6.63
C ALA A 123 0.31 -2.30 -5.90
N GLU A 124 1.43 -2.09 -6.62
CA GLU A 124 2.72 -1.79 -5.99
C GLU A 124 2.70 -0.47 -5.22
N VAL A 125 2.18 0.60 -5.83
CA VAL A 125 2.24 1.97 -5.29
C VAL A 125 1.24 2.19 -4.15
N PHE A 126 0.04 1.61 -4.27
CA PHE A 126 -1.05 1.80 -3.32
C PHE A 126 -1.27 0.60 -2.39
N ALA A 127 -0.31 -0.33 -2.32
CA ALA A 127 -0.33 -1.42 -1.35
C ALA A 127 -0.51 -0.88 0.07
N GLY A 128 -1.41 -1.49 0.84
CA GLY A 128 -1.67 -1.06 2.20
C GLY A 128 -2.77 -1.86 2.88
N GLU A 129 -3.27 -1.28 3.96
CA GLU A 129 -4.38 -1.82 4.73
C GLU A 129 -5.51 -0.80 4.87
N ARG A 130 -6.74 -1.30 4.94
CA ARG A 130 -7.92 -0.48 5.18
C ARG A 130 -8.86 -1.22 6.13
N GLY A 131 -9.29 -0.54 7.19
CA GLY A 131 -10.09 -1.16 8.25
C GLY A 131 -9.37 -2.31 8.98
N GLY A 132 -8.04 -2.26 9.06
CA GLY A 132 -7.20 -3.31 9.67
C GLY A 132 -7.07 -4.59 8.83
N ARG A 133 -7.42 -4.53 7.54
CA ARG A 133 -7.31 -5.64 6.59
C ARG A 133 -6.37 -5.28 5.44
N PRO A 134 -5.42 -6.17 5.08
CA PRO A 134 -4.62 -6.01 3.87
C PRO A 134 -5.49 -5.94 2.62
N MET A 135 -5.12 -5.07 1.68
CA MET A 135 -5.81 -4.90 0.40
C MET A 135 -5.14 -5.73 -0.70
N ASP A 136 -5.29 -7.06 -0.62
CA ASP A 136 -4.60 -8.00 -1.52
C ASP A 136 -5.18 -8.05 -2.95
N ASP A 137 -6.30 -7.36 -3.20
CA ASP A 137 -7.05 -7.36 -4.46
C ASP A 137 -6.93 -6.05 -5.26
N ILE A 138 -6.04 -5.12 -4.88
CA ILE A 138 -5.89 -3.81 -5.54
C ILE A 138 -5.65 -3.96 -7.04
N GLN A 139 -4.83 -4.92 -7.47
CA GLN A 139 -4.56 -5.12 -8.90
C GLN A 139 -5.84 -5.46 -9.69
N GLU A 140 -6.73 -6.28 -9.10
CA GLU A 140 -8.02 -6.63 -9.71
C GLU A 140 -8.93 -5.40 -9.79
N ILE A 141 -9.03 -4.64 -8.69
CA ILE A 141 -9.84 -3.42 -8.63
C ILE A 141 -9.33 -2.40 -9.66
N ALA A 142 -8.02 -2.18 -9.68
CA ALA A 142 -7.34 -1.28 -10.59
C ALA A 142 -7.60 -1.66 -12.06
N ALA A 143 -7.59 -2.95 -12.39
CA ALA A 143 -7.94 -3.43 -13.73
C ALA A 143 -9.40 -3.13 -14.09
N GLY A 144 -10.32 -3.30 -13.14
CA GLY A 144 -11.74 -2.94 -13.32
C GLY A 144 -11.99 -1.44 -13.50
N CYS A 145 -11.09 -0.58 -13.01
CA CYS A 145 -11.19 0.87 -13.13
C CYS A 145 -10.45 1.45 -14.35
N ALA A 146 -9.64 0.67 -15.06
CA ALA A 146 -8.67 1.15 -16.03
C ALA A 146 -9.25 1.51 -17.42
N ASP A 147 -10.36 0.90 -17.84
CA ASP A 147 -11.01 1.25 -19.11
C ASP A 147 -11.79 2.56 -18.98
N ARG A 148 -11.23 3.61 -19.56
CA ARG A 148 -11.66 5.00 -19.37
C ARG A 148 -11.61 5.76 -20.69
N GLN A 149 -12.62 6.60 -20.94
CA GLN A 149 -12.87 7.25 -22.24
C GLN A 149 -12.98 8.78 -22.14
N GLU A 150 -12.71 9.36 -20.97
CA GLU A 150 -12.75 10.79 -20.74
C GLU A 150 -11.67 11.49 -21.58
N THR A 151 -12.07 12.50 -22.37
CA THR A 151 -11.16 13.26 -23.24
C THR A 151 -10.13 14.07 -22.45
N CYS A 152 -10.54 14.63 -21.31
CA CYS A 152 -9.66 15.39 -20.44
C CYS A 152 -8.81 14.43 -19.60
N LYS A 153 -7.48 14.46 -19.76
CA LYS A 153 -6.57 13.56 -19.02
C LYS A 153 -6.68 13.70 -17.50
N CYS A 154 -6.93 14.91 -16.98
CA CYS A 154 -7.12 15.12 -15.54
C CYS A 154 -8.42 14.50 -15.03
N GLU A 155 -9.52 14.64 -15.78
CA GLU A 155 -10.79 13.98 -15.45
C GLU A 155 -10.64 12.46 -15.49
N ARG A 156 -9.94 11.95 -16.51
CA ARG A 156 -9.67 10.52 -16.64
C ARG A 156 -8.92 9.95 -15.44
N ALA A 157 -7.85 10.63 -15.02
CA ALA A 157 -7.04 10.25 -13.86
C ALA A 157 -7.83 10.33 -12.55
N TYR A 158 -8.59 11.40 -12.37
CA TYR A 158 -9.46 11.54 -11.21
C TYR A 158 -10.48 10.42 -11.14
N ASN A 159 -11.18 10.14 -12.25
CA ASN A 159 -12.20 9.12 -12.29
C ASN A 159 -11.60 7.72 -12.06
N TYR A 160 -10.42 7.42 -12.62
CA TYR A 160 -9.68 6.21 -12.29
C TYR A 160 -9.48 6.06 -10.77
N MET A 161 -8.97 7.12 -10.13
CA MET A 161 -8.69 7.12 -8.69
C MET A 161 -9.96 7.04 -7.85
N LYS A 162 -11.01 7.78 -8.21
CA LYS A 162 -12.33 7.71 -7.59
C LYS A 162 -12.90 6.30 -7.63
N CYS A 163 -12.83 5.62 -8.77
CA CYS A 163 -13.27 4.22 -8.90
C CYS A 163 -12.51 3.28 -7.95
N LEU A 164 -11.18 3.44 -7.86
CA LEU A 164 -10.35 2.64 -6.96
C LEU A 164 -10.75 2.89 -5.49
N MET A 165 -10.78 4.15 -5.06
CA MET A 165 -11.13 4.53 -3.68
C MET A 165 -12.55 4.12 -3.28
N GLU A 166 -13.56 4.37 -4.13
CA GLU A 166 -14.94 3.96 -3.86
C GLU A 166 -15.09 2.44 -3.75
N THR A 167 -14.33 1.69 -4.55
CA THR A 167 -14.34 0.23 -4.50
C THR A 167 -13.63 -0.30 -3.25
N GLU A 168 -12.47 0.27 -2.91
CA GLU A 168 -11.76 -0.03 -1.67
C GLU A 168 -12.63 0.26 -0.45
N ILE A 169 -13.25 1.43 -0.38
CA ILE A 169 -14.19 1.79 0.70
C ILE A 169 -15.28 0.72 0.82
N ARG A 170 -15.95 0.38 -0.28
CA ARG A 170 -17.05 -0.59 -0.26
C ARG A 170 -16.62 -2.00 0.14
N ARG A 171 -15.39 -2.41 -0.20
CA ARG A 171 -14.87 -3.75 0.12
C ARG A 171 -14.31 -3.81 1.55
N TYR A 172 -13.72 -2.73 2.03
CA TYR A 172 -12.88 -2.72 3.22
C TYR A 172 -13.43 -1.97 4.43
N GLN A 173 -14.42 -1.08 4.26
CA GLN A 173 -15.10 -0.32 5.34
C GLN A 173 -16.58 -0.66 5.42
#